data_AF-A0A2V5X2D0-F1
#
_entry.id   AF-A0A2V5X2D0-F1
#
_cell.length_a   1.000
_cell.length_b   1.000
_cell.length_c   1.000
_cell.angle_alpha   90.00
_cell.angle_beta   90.00
_cell.angle_gamma   90.00
#
_symmetry.space_group_name_H-M   'P 1'
#
loop_
_entity.id
_entity.type
_entity.pdbx_description
1 polymer ?
#
loop_
_entity_poly.entity_id
_entity_poly.type
_entity_poly.pdbx_seq_one_letter_code
_entity_poly.pdbx_strand_id
1 'polypeptide(L)'
;MLPNWAQLLDLAARLCPVSEELRHWFCQLTTRAGVEDARTVIERCTLLRQSIQQHRESIATELRRSRDDVQPSQIVGAWMYALDTMIQEAQSSKTCSWTVEGAEDVEIDDSDGGDITLRRV
;
A
#
# COMPACT_ATOMS: atom_id res chain seq x y z
N MET A 1 -8.23 -6.63 -7.21
CA MET A 1 -6.98 -7.20 -6.63
C MET A 1 -5.91 -6.13 -6.57
N LEU A 2 -5.35 -5.85 -5.39
CA LEU A 2 -4.17 -4.98 -5.32
C LEU A 2 -2.97 -5.70 -5.95
N PRO A 3 -2.06 -4.96 -6.61
CA PRO A 3 -0.82 -5.55 -7.02
C PRO A 3 -0.08 -6.10 -5.80
N ASN A 4 0.61 -7.24 -5.95
CA ASN A 4 1.39 -7.90 -4.89
C ASN A 4 2.28 -6.93 -4.08
N TRP A 5 2.65 -5.80 -4.67
CA TRP A 5 3.46 -4.75 -4.08
C TRP A 5 2.76 -3.88 -3.02
N ALA A 6 1.43 -3.91 -2.92
CA ALA A 6 0.71 -3.20 -1.88
C ALA A 6 1.08 -3.72 -0.46
N GLN A 7 1.52 -4.97 -0.35
CA GLN A 7 2.05 -5.54 0.89
C GLN A 7 3.36 -4.93 1.36
N LEU A 8 4.08 -4.24 0.47
CA LEU A 8 5.35 -3.60 0.77
C LEU A 8 5.20 -2.09 0.99
N LEU A 9 3.96 -1.58 1.04
CA LEU A 9 3.69 -0.18 1.38
C LEU A 9 4.01 0.13 2.85
N ASP A 10 4.01 -0.89 3.72
CA ASP A 10 4.49 -0.73 5.10
C ASP A 10 6.00 -0.40 5.13
N LEU A 11 6.79 -1.05 4.27
CA LEU A 11 8.21 -0.79 4.10
C LEU A 11 8.43 0.59 3.48
N ALA A 12 7.62 0.97 2.47
CA ALA A 12 7.67 2.31 1.90
C ALA A 12 7.42 3.38 2.98
N ALA A 13 6.38 3.22 3.80
CA ALA A 13 6.07 4.14 4.88
C ALA A 13 7.18 4.20 5.96
N ARG A 14 7.89 3.08 6.23
CA ARG A 14 9.04 3.05 7.15
C ARG A 14 10.26 3.79 6.61
N LEU A 15 10.49 3.77 5.29
CA LEU A 15 11.64 4.43 4.64
C LEU A 15 11.37 5.90 4.30
N CYS A 16 10.11 6.33 4.33
CA CYS A 16 9.71 7.71 4.10
C CYS A 16 9.61 8.51 5.41
N PRO A 17 9.94 9.81 5.41
CA PRO A 17 9.70 10.68 6.55
C PRO A 17 8.22 11.09 6.62
N VAL A 18 7.36 10.15 6.99
CA VAL A 18 5.93 10.36 7.21
C VAL A 18 5.57 10.30 8.69
N SER A 19 4.39 10.82 9.05
CA SER A 19 3.87 10.76 10.41
C SER A 19 3.79 9.32 10.92
N GLU A 20 3.89 9.15 12.24
CA GLU A 20 3.75 7.84 12.87
C GLU A 20 2.36 7.24 12.62
N GLU A 21 1.33 8.10 12.59
CA GLU A 21 -0.03 7.71 12.24
C GLU A 21 -0.11 7.10 10.83
N LEU A 22 0.52 7.73 9.83
CA LEU A 22 0.50 7.22 8.47
C LEU A 22 1.26 5.89 8.37
N ARG A 23 2.40 5.79 9.06
CA ARG A 23 3.16 4.53 9.19
C ARG A 23 2.33 3.42 9.82
N HIS A 24 1.64 3.72 10.91
CA HIS A 24 0.81 2.76 11.61
C HIS A 24 -0.35 2.27 10.74
N TRP A 25 -0.95 3.18 9.97
CA TRP A 25 -2.04 2.82 9.06
C TRP A 25 -1.59 1.88 7.94
N PHE A 26 -0.46 2.15 7.27
CA PHE A 26 0.06 1.22 6.27
C PHE A 26 0.53 -0.12 6.86
N CYS A 27 0.98 -0.12 8.12
CA CYS A 27 1.22 -1.35 8.86
C CYS A 27 -0.09 -2.14 9.07
N GLN A 28 -1.19 -1.49 9.48
CA GLN A 28 -2.49 -2.15 9.63
C GLN A 28 -3.04 -2.65 8.29
N LEU A 29 -2.97 -1.84 7.24
CA LEU A 29 -3.40 -2.17 5.87
C LEU A 29 -2.79 -3.50 5.39
N THR A 30 -1.51 -3.71 5.68
CA THR A 30 -0.75 -4.89 5.22
C THR A 30 -0.84 -6.08 6.17
N THR A 31 -1.37 -5.91 7.38
CA THR A 31 -1.40 -6.95 8.42
C THR A 31 -2.80 -7.41 8.81
N ARG A 32 -3.85 -6.63 8.48
CA ARG A 32 -5.23 -6.91 8.87
C ARG A 32 -6.18 -6.60 7.73
N ALA A 33 -7.25 -7.38 7.60
CA ALA A 33 -8.40 -7.02 6.79
C ALA A 33 -9.12 -5.80 7.40
N GLY A 34 -9.78 -5.00 6.56
CA GLY A 34 -10.44 -3.78 7.02
C GLY A 34 -11.34 -3.16 5.97
N VAL A 35 -12.17 -2.23 6.43
CA VAL A 35 -13.00 -1.36 5.59
C VAL A 35 -12.70 0.08 6.01
N GLU A 36 -12.37 0.93 5.03
CA GLU A 36 -12.17 2.36 5.26
C GLU A 36 -12.95 3.23 4.29
N ASP A 37 -13.16 4.48 4.67
CA ASP A 37 -13.71 5.49 3.77
C ASP A 37 -12.75 5.76 2.60
N ALA A 38 -13.30 5.85 1.39
CA ALA A 38 -12.51 6.08 0.19
C ALA A 38 -11.68 7.37 0.25
N ARG A 39 -12.19 8.42 0.90
CA ARG A 39 -11.45 9.69 1.06
C ARG A 39 -10.22 9.50 1.93
N THR A 40 -10.35 8.72 3.00
CA THR A 40 -9.24 8.38 3.90
C THR A 40 -8.17 7.57 3.15
N VAL A 41 -8.58 6.61 2.31
CA VAL A 41 -7.64 5.86 1.46
C VAL A 41 -6.92 6.79 0.48
N ILE A 42 -7.65 7.65 -0.23
CA ILE A 42 -7.07 8.60 -1.19
C ILE A 42 -6.08 9.54 -0.51
N GLU A 43 -6.46 10.11 0.64
CA GLU A 43 -5.62 11.04 1.40
C GLU A 43 -4.31 10.37 1.83
N ARG A 44 -4.40 9.22 2.50
CA ARG A 44 -3.23 8.50 3.03
C ARG A 44 -2.31 8.00 1.90
N CYS A 45 -2.88 7.47 0.82
CA CYS A 45 -2.11 7.05 -0.35
C CYS A 45 -1.43 8.24 -1.05
N THR A 46 -2.11 9.38 -1.14
CA THR A 46 -1.53 10.60 -1.74
C THR A 46 -0.36 11.13 -0.90
N LEU A 47 -0.51 11.15 0.43
CA LEU A 47 0.56 11.58 1.33
C LEU A 47 1.81 10.71 1.20
N LEU A 48 1.66 9.38 1.20
CA LEU A 48 2.80 8.48 1.03
C LEU A 48 3.42 8.62 -0.37
N ARG A 49 2.59 8.74 -1.42
CA ARG A 49 3.06 8.94 -2.80
C ARG A 49 3.92 10.19 -2.94
N GLN A 50 3.47 11.31 -2.39
CA GLN A 50 4.24 12.57 -2.39
C GLN A 50 5.55 12.42 -1.62
N SER A 51 5.52 11.75 -0.46
CA SER A 51 6.73 11.52 0.33
C SER A 51 7.76 10.65 -0.39
N ILE A 52 7.31 9.58 -1.07
CA ILE A 52 8.18 8.72 -1.90
C ILE A 52 8.82 9.52 -3.04
N GLN A 53 8.03 10.36 -3.73
CA GLN A 53 8.53 11.18 -4.82
C GLN A 53 9.59 12.18 -4.36
N GLN A 54 9.36 12.85 -3.23
CA GLN A 54 10.29 13.82 -2.65
C GLN A 54 11.59 13.17 -2.16
N HIS A 55 11.51 11.96 -1.61
CA HIS A 55 12.65 11.29 -0.95
C HIS A 55 13.22 10.12 -1.76
N ARG A 56 12.94 10.08 -3.08
CA ARG A 56 13.27 8.95 -3.96
C ARG A 56 14.74 8.54 -3.90
N GLU A 57 15.66 9.50 -3.87
CA GLU A 57 17.11 9.24 -3.83
C GLU A 57 17.55 8.66 -2.48
N SER A 58 16.99 9.16 -1.38
CA SER A 58 17.24 8.67 -0.03
C SER A 58 16.74 7.23 0.11
N ILE A 59 15.51 6.96 -0.33
CA ILE A 59 14.91 5.63 -0.35
C ILE A 59 15.74 4.67 -1.21
N ALA A 60 16.18 5.10 -2.40
CA ALA A 60 17.00 4.27 -3.26
C ALA A 60 18.35 3.91 -2.62
N THR A 61 18.93 4.81 -1.83
CA THR A 61 20.17 4.57 -1.08
C THR A 61 19.96 3.55 0.04
N GLU A 62 18.88 3.67 0.81
CA GLU A 62 18.51 2.71 1.86
C GLU A 62 18.16 1.32 1.30
N LEU A 63 17.46 1.28 0.16
CA LEU A 63 17.15 0.02 -0.53
C LEU A 63 18.43 -0.70 -1.00
N ARG A 64 19.42 0.03 -1.53
CA ARG A 64 20.72 -0.57 -1.89
C ARG A 64 21.46 -1.12 -0.68
N ARG A 65 21.44 -0.41 0.45
CA ARG A 65 22.11 -0.86 1.69
C ARG A 65 21.51 -2.14 2.26
N SER A 66 20.22 -2.36 2.04
CA SER A 66 19.51 -3.52 2.60
C SER A 66 19.46 -4.73 1.65
N ARG A 67 19.57 -4.52 0.33
CA ARG A 67 19.50 -5.58 -0.68
C ARG A 67 20.36 -5.25 -1.91
N ASP A 68 21.55 -5.87 -2.00
CA ASP A 68 22.47 -5.67 -3.12
C ASP A 68 21.92 -6.14 -4.49
N ASP A 69 21.01 -7.14 -4.49
CA ASP A 69 20.50 -7.76 -5.73
C ASP A 69 19.23 -7.10 -6.30
N VAL A 70 18.61 -6.13 -5.62
CA VAL A 70 17.32 -5.57 -6.06
C VAL A 70 17.48 -4.16 -6.61
N GLN A 71 16.95 -3.93 -7.82
CA GLN A 71 16.93 -2.58 -8.43
C GLN A 71 15.96 -1.66 -7.65
N PRO A 72 16.46 -0.62 -6.95
CA PRO A 72 15.60 0.25 -6.13
C PRO A 72 14.56 1.01 -6.95
N SER A 73 14.88 1.32 -8.21
CA SER A 73 13.98 1.97 -9.15
C SER A 73 12.74 1.12 -9.45
N GLN A 74 12.89 -0.20 -9.51
CA GLN A 74 11.78 -1.13 -9.72
C GLN A 74 10.89 -1.22 -8.48
N ILE A 75 11.47 -1.32 -7.29
CA ILE A 75 10.72 -1.31 -6.02
C ILE A 75 9.90 -0.01 -5.89
N VAL A 76 10.56 1.14 -6.07
CA VAL A 76 9.88 2.45 -5.97
C VAL A 76 8.80 2.59 -7.03
N GLY A 77 9.05 2.16 -8.27
CA GLY A 77 8.05 2.15 -9.33
C GLY A 77 6.84 1.28 -8.99
N ALA A 78 7.07 0.12 -8.39
CA ALA A 78 6.01 -0.79 -7.96
C ALA A 78 5.18 -0.21 -6.79
N TRP A 79 5.80 0.46 -5.83
CA TRP A 79 5.09 1.18 -4.77
C TRP A 79 4.24 2.32 -5.32
N MET A 80 4.78 3.12 -6.25
CA MET A 80 4.03 4.18 -6.91
C MET A 80 2.81 3.63 -7.66
N TYR A 81 3.00 2.55 -8.41
CA TYR A 81 1.91 1.89 -9.11
C TYR A 81 0.82 1.40 -8.15
N ALA A 82 1.20 0.74 -7.05
CA ALA A 82 0.24 0.27 -6.04
C ALA A 82 -0.56 1.43 -5.43
N LEU A 83 0.08 2.55 -5.10
CA LEU A 83 -0.59 3.74 -4.58
C LEU A 83 -1.54 4.36 -5.59
N ASP A 84 -1.12 4.47 -6.86
CA ASP A 84 -1.96 5.00 -7.93
C ASP A 84 -3.20 4.11 -8.17
N THR A 85 -3.04 2.78 -8.14
CA THR A 85 -4.16 1.83 -8.20
C THR A 85 -5.11 1.99 -7.01
N MET A 86 -4.60 2.06 -5.78
CA MET A 86 -5.44 2.28 -4.58
C MET A 86 -6.25 3.57 -4.67
N ILE A 87 -5.63 4.66 -5.15
CA ILE A 87 -6.31 5.94 -5.33
C ILE A 87 -7.41 5.81 -6.39
N GLN A 88 -7.12 5.17 -7.52
CA GLN A 88 -8.08 4.99 -8.60
C GLN A 88 -9.30 4.16 -8.18
N GLU A 89 -9.08 3.03 -7.48
CA GLU A 89 -10.17 2.19 -6.95
C GLU A 89 -11.00 2.91 -5.87
N ALA A 90 -10.35 3.73 -5.06
CA ALA A 90 -11.07 4.54 -4.07
C ALA A 90 -11.92 5.63 -4.74
N GLN A 91 -11.51 6.18 -5.88
CA GLN A 91 -12.29 7.20 -6.60
C GLN A 91 -13.61 6.68 -7.15
N SER A 92 -13.70 5.38 -7.48
CA SER A 92 -14.92 4.74 -7.98
C SER A 92 -15.86 4.26 -6.88
N SER A 93 -15.45 4.33 -5.61
CA SER A 93 -16.13 3.71 -4.48
C SER A 93 -16.40 4.69 -3.33
N LYS A 94 -17.37 4.37 -2.45
CA LYS A 94 -17.58 5.13 -1.20
C LYS A 94 -16.69 4.65 -0.07
N THR A 95 -16.42 3.35 -0.06
CA THR A 95 -15.61 2.65 0.92
C THR A 95 -14.71 1.68 0.19
N CYS A 96 -13.52 1.44 0.72
CA CYS A 96 -12.60 0.42 0.24
C CYS A 96 -12.50 -0.68 1.29
N SER A 97 -12.81 -1.90 0.90
CA SER A 97 -12.55 -3.10 1.71
C SER A 97 -11.26 -3.76 1.22
N TRP A 98 -10.49 -4.31 2.15
CA TRP A 98 -9.42 -5.23 1.79
C TRP A 98 -9.33 -6.42 2.72
N THR A 99 -8.88 -7.53 2.14
CA THR A 99 -8.61 -8.79 2.82
C THR A 99 -7.13 -9.14 2.67
N VAL A 100 -6.54 -9.73 3.72
CA VAL A 100 -5.14 -10.18 3.71
C VAL A 100 -5.15 -11.71 3.64
N GLU A 101 -4.83 -12.27 2.48
CA GLU A 101 -4.74 -13.73 2.32
C GLU A 101 -3.60 -14.28 3.21
N GLY A 102 -3.92 -15.31 3.99
CA GLY A 102 -3.00 -15.93 4.97
C GLY A 102 -3.24 -15.53 6.43
N ALA A 103 -4.31 -14.80 6.75
CA ALA A 103 -4.76 -14.50 8.13
C ALA A 103 -5.97 -15.34 8.61
N GLU A 104 -6.26 -16.43 7.88
CA GLU A 104 -7.31 -17.46 8.06
C GLU A 104 -8.77 -17.15 7.60
N ASP A 105 -9.32 -18.24 7.04
CA ASP A 105 -10.55 -18.65 6.35
C ASP A 105 -11.57 -17.69 5.69
N VAL A 106 -11.80 -18.06 4.43
CA VAL A 106 -12.75 -17.63 3.41
C VAL A 106 -14.19 -17.46 3.92
N GLU A 107 -14.76 -16.28 3.67
CA GLU A 107 -16.13 -16.16 3.14
C GLU A 107 -16.11 -15.10 2.02
N ILE A 108 -16.29 -15.55 0.78
CA ILE A 108 -16.48 -14.67 -0.39
C ILE A 108 -17.96 -14.29 -0.38
N ASP A 109 -18.27 -13.05 0.00
CA ASP A 109 -19.60 -12.47 -0.20
C ASP A 109 -19.59 -11.64 -1.50
N ASP A 110 -20.54 -11.96 -2.37
CA ASP A 110 -20.60 -11.57 -3.79
C ASP A 110 -21.26 -10.18 -3.92
N SER A 111 -20.76 -9.20 -3.16
CA SER A 111 -21.31 -7.85 -3.12
C SER A 111 -20.52 -6.91 -4.03
N ASP A 112 -21.23 -6.32 -4.99
CA ASP A 112 -20.82 -5.36 -6.04
C ASP A 112 -20.24 -4.01 -5.53
N GLY A 113 -19.38 -4.07 -4.51
CA GLY A 113 -18.53 -2.98 -4.02
C GLY A 113 -17.08 -3.33 -4.34
N GLY A 114 -16.27 -2.33 -4.74
CA GLY A 114 -14.88 -2.55 -5.16
C GLY A 114 -14.04 -3.24 -4.09
N ASP A 115 -14.01 -4.58 -4.13
CA ASP A 115 -13.30 -5.40 -3.16
C ASP A 115 -11.84 -5.55 -3.55
N ILE A 116 -10.96 -5.32 -2.57
CA ILE A 116 -9.54 -5.21 -2.82
C ILE A 116 -8.76 -6.31 -2.10
N THR A 117 -8.39 -7.37 -2.81
CA THR A 117 -7.63 -8.49 -2.24
C THR A 117 -6.11 -8.22 -2.17
N LEU A 118 -5.45 -8.56 -1.05
CA LEU A 118 -3.99 -8.57 -0.84
C LEU A 118 -3.46 -10.01 -0.61
N ARG A 119 -2.46 -10.46 -1.39
CA ARG A 119 -1.95 -11.85 -1.34
C ARG A 119 -0.55 -12.04 -0.72
N ARG A 120 -0.44 -12.52 0.52
CA ARG A 120 0.86 -12.76 1.19
C ARG A 120 1.65 -13.89 0.49
N VAL A 121 2.93 -13.65 0.17
CA VAL A 121 3.88 -14.66 -0.38
C VAL A 121 4.99 -14.93 0.63
#